data_AF-A0A2X1IXB9-F1
#
_entry.id   AF-A0A2X1IXB9-F1
#
_cell.length_a   1.000
_cell.length_b   1.000
_cell.length_c   1.000
_cell.angle_alpha   90.00
_cell.angle_beta   90.00
_cell.angle_gamma   90.00
#
_symmetry.space_group_name_H-M   'P 1'
#
loop_
_entity.id
_entity.type
_entity.pdbx_description
1 polymer ?
#
loop_
_entity_poly.entity_id
_entity_poly.type
_entity_poly.pdbx_seq_one_letter_code
_entity_poly.pdbx_strand_id
1 'polypeptide(L)'
;MMNADTLVLLGTQFPYRAFYPTDAKIIQIDINPASIGAHSKVDMALVGDIKSTLRALLPLVEEKADRKFLDKALEDYRDARKGLDDLAKPSEKAIHPQYLAQQISHFAPMTLFSPVTFGTPTVWAAR
;
A
#
# COMPACT_ATOMS: atom_id res chain seq x y z
N MET A 1 8.44 0.88 -4.02
CA MET A 1 8.22 -0.14 -5.07
C MET A 1 9.34 -0.17 -6.10
N MET A 2 9.75 0.98 -6.66
CA MET A 2 10.76 1.04 -7.74
C MET A 2 12.13 0.44 -7.40
N ASN A 3 12.52 0.40 -6.12
CA ASN A 3 13.82 -0.09 -5.68
C ASN A 3 13.83 -1.60 -5.34
N ALA A 4 12.75 -2.33 -5.62
CA ALA A 4 12.64 -3.74 -5.27
C ALA A 4 13.17 -4.64 -6.39
N ASP A 5 14.02 -5.62 -6.05
CA ASP A 5 14.47 -6.65 -7.01
C ASP A 5 13.37 -7.66 -7.34
N THR A 6 12.51 -7.95 -6.36
CA THR A 6 11.34 -8.82 -6.50
C THR A 6 10.12 -8.15 -5.90
N LEU A 7 9.05 -8.05 -6.69
CA LEU A 7 7.76 -7.52 -6.29
C LEU A 7 6.73 -8.64 -6.27
N VAL A 8 6.06 -8.83 -5.13
CA VAL A 8 4.99 -9.82 -4.96
C VAL A 8 3.65 -9.11 -4.88
N LEU A 9 2.78 -9.36 -5.84
CA LEU A 9 1.42 -8.84 -5.92
C LEU A 9 0.45 -9.86 -5.31
N LEU A 10 -0.23 -9.48 -4.24
CA LEU A 10 -1.14 -10.35 -3.50
C LEU A 10 -2.57 -9.79 -3.60
N GLY A 11 -3.43 -10.42 -4.40
CA GLY A 11 -4.86 -10.11 -4.49
C GLY A 11 -5.16 -8.63 -4.77
N THR A 12 -4.43 -8.03 -5.72
CA THR A 12 -4.48 -6.60 -6.00
C THR A 12 -4.80 -6.32 -7.46
N GLN A 13 -5.55 -5.24 -7.68
CA GLN A 13 -5.85 -4.68 -8.99
C GLN A 13 -5.39 -3.22 -9.07
N PHE A 14 -4.25 -2.91 -8.47
CA PHE A 14 -3.70 -1.55 -8.48
C PHE A 14 -3.43 -1.08 -9.93
N PRO A 15 -4.14 -0.04 -10.42
CA PRO A 15 -4.30 0.20 -11.85
C PRO A 15 -3.19 1.08 -12.46
N TYR A 16 -2.37 1.74 -11.63
CA TYR A 16 -1.42 2.75 -12.10
C TYR A 16 -0.12 2.10 -12.58
N ARG A 17 -0.12 1.67 -13.85
CA ARG A 17 0.97 0.92 -14.50
C ARG A 17 2.36 1.54 -14.33
N ALA A 18 2.46 2.87 -14.38
CA ALA A 18 3.72 3.61 -14.28
C ALA A 18 4.40 3.53 -12.89
N PHE A 19 3.69 3.02 -11.87
CA PHE A 19 4.23 2.86 -10.52
C PHE A 19 4.80 1.46 -10.26
N TYR A 20 4.71 0.55 -11.24
CA TYR A 20 5.38 -0.74 -11.17
C TYR A 20 6.84 -0.64 -11.64
N PRO A 21 7.77 -1.35 -10.99
CA PRO A 21 9.16 -1.39 -11.42
C PRO A 21 9.29 -2.06 -12.80
N THR A 22 10.13 -1.47 -13.66
CA THR A 22 10.49 -2.05 -14.97
C THR A 22 11.49 -3.20 -14.82
N ASP A 23 12.42 -3.08 -13.87
CA ASP A 23 13.60 -3.94 -13.72
C ASP A 23 13.54 -4.79 -12.45
N ALA A 24 12.36 -5.34 -12.17
CA ALA A 24 12.15 -6.31 -11.08
C ALA A 24 11.56 -7.61 -11.62
N LYS A 25 11.70 -8.69 -10.84
CA LYS A 25 10.90 -9.91 -10.98
C LYS A 25 9.54 -9.67 -10.33
N ILE A 26 8.45 -9.86 -11.08
CA ILE A 26 7.09 -9.67 -10.59
C ILE A 26 6.40 -11.03 -10.44
N ILE A 27 6.02 -11.35 -9.21
CA ILE A 27 5.22 -12.53 -8.85
C ILE A 27 3.80 -12.04 -8.56
N GLN A 28 2.77 -12.68 -9.11
CA GLN A 28 1.38 -12.31 -8.83
C GLN A 28 0.58 -13.54 -8.40
N ILE A 29 -0.16 -13.37 -7.30
CA ILE A 29 -1.11 -14.36 -6.76
C ILE A 29 -2.48 -13.70 -6.73
N ASP A 30 -3.45 -14.32 -7.39
CA ASP A 30 -4.83 -13.84 -7.42
C ASP A 30 -5.83 -15.00 -7.51
N ILE A 31 -7.03 -14.82 -6.96
CA ILE A 31 -8.11 -15.80 -7.06
C ILE A 31 -8.79 -15.72 -8.43
N ASN A 32 -8.78 -14.54 -9.07
CA ASN A 32 -9.35 -14.28 -10.37
C ASN A 32 -8.24 -14.28 -11.45
N PRO A 33 -8.23 -15.25 -12.37
CA PRO A 33 -7.23 -15.31 -13.44
C PRO A 33 -7.20 -14.06 -14.32
N ALA A 34 -8.32 -13.34 -14.47
CA ALA A 34 -8.39 -12.12 -15.29
C ALA A 34 -7.61 -10.93 -14.68
N SER A 35 -7.30 -10.98 -13.38
CA SER A 35 -6.48 -9.96 -12.70
C SER A 35 -4.99 -10.10 -13.03
N ILE A 36 -4.55 -11.32 -13.38
CA ILE A 36 -3.14 -11.64 -13.55
C ILE A 36 -2.60 -10.94 -14.79
N GLY A 37 -1.57 -10.10 -14.61
CA GLY A 37 -0.94 -9.36 -15.71
C GLY A 37 -1.78 -8.22 -16.28
N ALA A 38 -2.91 -7.85 -15.67
CA ALA A 38 -3.77 -6.78 -16.17
C ALA A 38 -3.07 -5.40 -16.19
N HIS A 39 -2.15 -5.16 -15.26
CA HIS A 39 -1.52 -3.84 -15.06
C HIS A 39 0.01 -3.86 -15.00
N SER A 40 0.65 -5.03 -14.91
CA SER A 40 2.11 -5.18 -14.90
C SER A 40 2.54 -6.39 -15.71
N LYS A 41 3.82 -6.48 -16.05
CA LYS A 41 4.41 -7.78 -16.44
C LYS A 41 4.32 -8.75 -15.25
N VAL A 42 4.30 -10.05 -15.53
CA VAL A 42 4.30 -11.11 -14.50
C VAL A 42 5.27 -12.19 -14.94
N ASP A 43 6.29 -12.45 -14.12
CA ASP A 43 7.30 -13.47 -14.34
C ASP A 43 6.87 -14.82 -13.73
N MET A 44 6.06 -14.78 -12.67
CA MET A 44 5.46 -15.97 -12.06
C MET A 44 4.03 -15.67 -11.62
N ALA A 45 3.08 -16.46 -12.11
CA ALA A 45 1.66 -16.33 -11.81
C ALA A 45 1.15 -17.55 -11.05
N LEU A 46 0.38 -17.34 -9.98
CA LEU A 46 -0.32 -18.40 -9.26
C LEU A 46 -1.79 -18.02 -9.10
N VAL A 47 -2.68 -18.97 -9.39
CA VAL A 47 -4.11 -18.81 -9.12
C VAL A 47 -4.41 -19.41 -7.75
N GLY A 48 -4.94 -18.60 -6.83
CA GLY A 48 -5.23 -19.07 -5.49
C GLY A 48 -5.76 -17.98 -4.56
N ASP A 49 -6.46 -18.42 -3.52
CA ASP A 49 -6.82 -17.56 -2.39
C ASP A 49 -5.57 -17.22 -1.57
N ILE A 50 -5.35 -15.93 -1.29
CA ILE A 50 -4.16 -15.44 -0.58
C ILE A 50 -4.00 -16.11 0.78
N LYS A 51 -5.09 -16.30 1.54
CA LYS A 51 -5.01 -16.83 2.90
C LYS A 51 -4.52 -18.27 2.93
N SER A 52 -5.09 -19.12 2.09
CA SER A 52 -4.68 -20.53 1.97
C SER A 52 -3.31 -20.68 1.32
N THR A 53 -3.02 -19.90 0.27
CA THR A 53 -1.71 -19.91 -0.40
C THR A 53 -0.59 -19.49 0.56
N LEU A 54 -0.75 -18.40 1.32
CA LEU A 54 0.27 -17.98 2.29
C LEU A 54 0.47 -19.00 3.41
N ARG A 55 -0.60 -19.64 3.91
CA ARG A 55 -0.47 -20.70 4.92
C ARG A 55 0.32 -21.90 4.44
N ALA A 56 0.13 -22.29 3.17
CA ALA A 56 0.89 -23.37 2.56
C ALA A 56 2.34 -22.95 2.24
N LEU A 57 2.56 -21.68 1.91
CA LEU A 57 3.87 -21.15 1.52
C LEU A 57 4.78 -20.87 2.72
N LEU A 58 4.25 -20.35 3.83
CA LEU A 58 5.02 -19.92 4.99
C LEU A 58 6.00 -21.00 5.52
N PRO A 59 5.62 -22.30 5.64
CA PRO A 59 6.55 -23.34 6.10
C PRO A 59 7.68 -23.66 5.10
N LEU A 60 7.54 -23.26 3.83
CA LEU A 60 8.49 -23.55 2.76
C LEU A 60 9.49 -22.40 2.52
N VAL A 61 9.24 -21.24 3.13
CA VAL A 61 10.08 -20.06 2.98
C VAL A 61 10.99 -19.93 4.19
N GLU A 62 12.29 -20.00 3.95
CA GLU A 62 13.29 -19.77 4.98
C GLU A 62 13.32 -18.29 5.39
N GLU A 63 13.49 -18.07 6.70
CA GLU A 63 13.65 -16.72 7.25
C GLU A 63 14.92 -16.05 6.70
N LYS A 64 14.80 -14.81 6.25
CA LYS A 64 15.93 -14.00 5.80
C LYS A 64 16.36 -13.06 6.91
N ALA A 65 17.62 -13.16 7.33
CA ALA A 65 18.21 -12.26 8.33
C ALA A 65 18.55 -10.86 7.77
N ASP A 66 18.77 -10.74 6.44
CA ASP A 66 19.03 -9.44 5.83
C ASP A 66 17.75 -8.61 5.75
N ARG A 67 17.77 -7.50 6.48
CA ARG A 67 16.67 -6.56 6.65
C ARG A 67 16.98 -5.17 6.12
N LYS A 68 18.11 -4.97 5.43
CA LYS A 68 18.55 -3.64 4.94
C LYS A 68 17.48 -2.93 4.09
N PHE A 69 16.88 -3.66 3.14
CA PHE A 69 15.83 -3.11 2.28
C PHE A 69 14.57 -2.72 3.08
N LEU A 70 14.17 -3.57 4.02
CA LEU A 70 13.04 -3.31 4.91
C LEU A 70 13.31 -2.10 5.80
N ASP A 71 14.48 -2.04 6.44
CA ASP A 71 14.85 -0.95 7.34
C ASP A 71 14.90 0.39 6.61
N LYS A 72 15.44 0.41 5.38
CA LYS A 72 15.41 1.62 4.53
C LYS A 72 13.99 2.04 4.17
N ALA A 73 13.13 1.11 3.78
CA ALA A 73 11.73 1.41 3.46
C ALA A 73 10.95 1.93 4.68
N LEU A 74 11.24 1.40 5.88
CA LEU A 74 10.65 1.86 7.14
C LEU A 74 11.13 3.27 7.53
N GLU A 75 12.38 3.61 7.23
CA GLU A 75 12.92 4.96 7.39
C GLU A 75 12.25 5.93 6.42
N ASP A 76 12.23 5.61 5.12
CA ASP A 76 11.59 6.43 4.08
C ASP A 76 10.10 6.67 4.40
N TYR A 77 9.41 5.65 4.92
CA TYR A 77 8.02 5.78 5.33
C TYR A 77 7.84 6.72 6.52
N ARG A 78 8.71 6.65 7.53
CA ARG A 78 8.66 7.56 8.69
C ARG A 78 8.86 9.01 8.27
N ASP A 79 9.81 9.27 7.38
CA ASP A 79 10.07 10.62 6.85
C ASP A 79 8.89 11.14 6.02
N ALA A 80 8.34 10.29 5.15
CA ALA A 80 7.15 10.64 4.37
C ALA A 80 5.93 10.94 5.27
N ARG A 81 5.75 10.17 6.36
CA ARG A 81 4.66 10.40 7.31
C ARG A 81 4.83 11.70 8.08
N LYS A 82 6.05 12.01 8.51
CA LYS A 82 6.35 13.28 9.19
C LYS A 82 5.96 14.50 8.35
N GLY A 83 6.23 14.47 7.05
CA GLY A 83 5.83 15.53 6.12
C GLY A 83 4.31 15.71 6.02
N LEU A 84 3.54 14.62 6.13
CA LEU A 84 2.08 14.68 6.18
C LEU A 84 1.56 15.31 7.48
N ASP A 85 2.13 14.91 8.62
CA ASP A 85 1.73 15.41 9.94
C ASP A 85 2.07 16.91 10.10
N ASP A 86 3.18 17.37 9.51
CA ASP A 86 3.57 18.78 9.55
C ASP A 86 2.57 19.71 8.84
N LEU A 87 1.83 19.19 7.85
CA LEU A 87 0.79 19.90 7.12
C LEU A 87 -0.57 19.86 7.82
N ALA A 88 -0.77 18.96 8.77
CA ALA A 88 -2.01 18.76 9.52
C ALA A 88 -2.00 19.55 10.84
N LYS A 89 -1.82 20.87 10.74
CA LYS A 89 -1.80 21.79 11.90
C LYS A 89 -2.94 22.82 11.81
N PRO A 90 -3.43 23.33 12.95
CA PRO A 90 -4.37 24.43 12.96
C PRO A 90 -3.73 25.68 12.33
N SER A 91 -4.55 26.49 11.67
CA SER A 91 -4.14 27.73 11.01
C SER A 91 -5.19 28.79 11.25
N GLU A 92 -4.73 30.03 11.49
CA GLU A 92 -5.62 31.17 11.75
C GLU A 92 -6.32 31.70 10.49
N LYS A 93 -5.80 31.35 9.30
CA LYS A 93 -6.34 31.86 8.02
C LYS A 93 -7.48 31.00 7.47
N ALA A 94 -7.25 29.69 7.42
CA ALA A 94 -8.19 28.73 6.86
C ALA A 94 -7.91 27.34 7.41
N ILE A 95 -8.95 26.51 7.50
CA ILE A 95 -8.80 25.12 7.95
C ILE A 95 -8.15 24.32 6.83
N HIS A 96 -6.99 23.74 7.13
CA HIS A 96 -6.34 22.79 6.23
C HIS A 96 -7.16 21.50 6.17
N PRO A 97 -7.50 20.99 4.97
CA PRO A 97 -8.34 19.80 4.84
C PRO A 97 -7.70 18.55 5.45
N GLN A 98 -6.38 18.44 5.43
CA GLN A 98 -5.64 17.39 6.13
C GLN A 98 -5.74 17.48 7.66
N TYR A 99 -5.84 18.70 8.23
CA TYR A 99 -6.06 18.87 9.66
C TYR A 99 -7.47 18.40 10.03
N LEU A 100 -8.48 18.76 9.24
CA LEU A 100 -9.85 18.25 9.43
C LEU A 100 -9.90 16.72 9.38
N ALA A 101 -9.28 16.10 8.38
CA ALA A 101 -9.23 14.63 8.25
C ALA A 101 -8.55 13.96 9.45
N GLN A 102 -7.44 14.53 9.94
CA GLN A 102 -6.75 14.05 11.14
C GLN A 102 -7.66 14.11 12.38
N GLN A 103 -8.36 15.23 12.58
CA GLN A 103 -9.28 15.36 13.72
C GLN A 103 -10.46 14.38 13.63
N ILE A 104 -11.01 14.17 12.43
CA ILE A 104 -12.04 13.14 12.21
C ILE A 104 -11.50 11.77 12.63
N SER A 105 -10.31 11.38 12.16
CA SER A 105 -9.71 10.09 12.53
C SER A 105 -9.41 9.98 14.03
N HIS A 106 -9.08 11.08 14.70
CA HIS A 106 -8.80 11.10 16.14
C HIS A 106 -10.05 10.90 17.00
N PHE A 107 -11.16 11.51 16.61
CA PHE A 107 -12.42 11.45 17.37
C PHE A 107 -13.38 10.35 16.92
N ALA A 108 -13.16 9.77 15.74
CA ALA A 108 -13.99 8.69 15.24
C ALA A 108 -13.85 7.40 16.08
N PRO A 109 -14.94 6.68 16.36
CA PRO A 109 -14.85 5.35 16.94
C PRO A 109 -14.20 4.39 15.93
N MET A 110 -13.48 3.39 16.44
CA MET A 110 -12.80 2.36 15.63
C MET A 110 -13.74 1.59 14.68
N THR A 111 -15.05 1.60 14.95
CA THR A 111 -16.08 0.92 14.17
C THR A 111 -16.78 1.82 13.15
N LEU A 112 -16.34 3.07 13.00
CA LEU A 112 -17.00 4.02 12.10
C LEU A 112 -16.89 3.56 10.65
N PHE A 113 -18.04 3.49 9.97
CA PHE A 113 -18.10 3.41 8.52
C PHE A 113 -18.01 4.81 7.92
N SER A 114 -16.99 5.07 7.11
CA SER A 114 -16.74 6.38 6.49
C SER A 114 -16.93 6.31 4.97
N PRO A 115 -18.10 6.70 4.44
CA PRO A 115 -18.27 6.87 3.00
C PRO A 115 -17.46 8.10 2.54
N VAL A 116 -16.67 7.93 1.48
CA VAL A 116 -15.81 9.00 0.96
C VAL A 116 -16.18 9.29 -0.49
N THR A 117 -16.39 10.57 -0.81
CA THR A 117 -16.64 11.00 -2.18
C THR A 117 -15.34 11.06 -2.98
N PHE A 118 -15.46 10.95 -4.31
CA PHE A 118 -14.32 11.18 -5.21
C PHE A 118 -13.76 12.61 -5.04
N GLY A 119 -12.46 12.77 -5.32
CA GLY A 119 -11.77 14.05 -5.26
C GLY A 119 -10.88 14.17 -4.02
N THR A 120 -10.73 15.40 -3.50
CA THR A 120 -9.86 15.66 -2.34
C THR A 120 -10.23 14.87 -1.09
N PRO A 121 -11.50 14.52 -0.80
CA PRO A 121 -11.83 13.66 0.34
C PRO A 121 -11.20 12.27 0.25
N THR A 122 -11.11 11.68 -0.95
CA THR A 122 -10.44 10.38 -1.16
C THR A 122 -8.96 10.46 -0.81
N VAL A 123 -8.29 11.56 -1.18
CA VAL A 123 -6.87 11.77 -0.90
C VAL A 123 -6.61 11.88 0.60
N TRP A 124 -7.45 12.63 1.33
CA TRP A 124 -7.26 12.84 2.77
C TRP A 124 -7.74 11.68 3.62
N ALA A 125 -8.73 10.91 3.17
CA ALA A 125 -9.12 9.67 3.85
C ALA A 125 -8.06 8.57 3.70
N ALA A 126 -7.30 8.57 2.60
CA ALA A 126 -6.24 7.59 2.34
C ALA A 126 -4.89 7.92 3.00
N ARG A 127 -4.73 9.13 3.55
CA ARG A 127 -3.47 9.65 4.11
C ARG A 127 -3.57 9.79 5.63
#